data_AF-A0A814MZU5-F1
#
_entry.id   AF-A0A814MZU5-F1
#
_cell.length_a   1.000
_cell.length_b   1.000
_cell.length_c   1.000
_cell.angle_alpha   90.00
_cell.angle_beta   90.00
_cell.angle_gamma   90.00
#
_symmetry.space_group_name_H-M   'P 1'
#
loop_
_entity.id
_entity.type
_entity.pdbx_description
1 polymer ?
#
loop_
_entity_poly.entity_id
_entity_poly.type
_entity_poly.pdbx_seq_one_letter_code
_entity_poly.pdbx_strand_id
1 'polypeptide(L)'
;MKCGDVAHAESLFYSSKQKLLPMCGAMMKGYVDNNLPEKAIDLFNEIENPDDVNMILLFNGCAQLRTKEALDLVKKISKQIPKSFYSNPHLLTSLLDALMKCGDVAHAESLFYSSKHKVLSSYGAMMK
;
A
#
# COMPACT_ATOMS: atom_id res chain seq x y z
N MET A 1 -13.50 -8.50 -0.43
CA MET A 1 -13.84 -9.85 0.11
C MET A 1 -14.49 -9.68 1.46
N LYS A 2 -15.55 -10.44 1.77
CA LYS A 2 -16.08 -10.50 3.14
C LYS A 2 -15.15 -11.37 4.01
N CYS A 3 -15.12 -11.17 5.33
CA CYS A 3 -14.18 -11.86 6.23
C CYS A 3 -14.22 -13.41 6.11
N GLY A 4 -15.41 -14.00 6.00
CA GLY A 4 -15.56 -15.46 5.80
C GLY A 4 -15.06 -15.99 4.45
N ASP A 5 -14.82 -15.11 3.48
CA ASP A 5 -14.33 -15.44 2.14
C ASP A 5 -12.78 -15.39 2.07
N VAL A 6 -12.13 -14.67 3.00
CA VAL A 6 -10.66 -14.49 2.98
C VAL A 6 -9.92 -15.80 3.21
N ALA A 7 -10.31 -16.59 4.19
CA ALA A 7 -9.63 -17.85 4.50
C ALA A 7 -9.78 -18.88 3.36
N HIS A 8 -10.95 -18.91 2.71
CA HIS A 8 -11.17 -19.79 1.56
C HIS A 8 -10.36 -19.32 0.34
N ALA A 9 -10.38 -18.03 0.04
CA ALA A 9 -9.56 -17.45 -1.02
C ALA A 9 -8.06 -17.65 -0.77
N GLU A 10 -7.60 -17.53 0.48
CA GLU A 10 -6.22 -17.79 0.90
C GLU A 10 -5.82 -19.24 0.57
N SER A 11 -6.66 -20.21 0.96
CA SER A 11 -6.43 -21.63 0.66
C SER A 11 -6.34 -21.88 -0.85
N LEU A 12 -7.26 -21.32 -1.64
CA LEU A 12 -7.22 -21.45 -3.10
C LEU A 12 -5.97 -20.79 -3.70
N PHE A 13 -5.62 -19.59 -3.22
CA PHE A 13 -4.46 -18.84 -3.67
C PHE A 13 -3.16 -19.61 -3.44
N TYR A 14 -2.95 -20.16 -2.24
CA TYR A 14 -1.76 -20.94 -1.91
C TYR A 14 -1.77 -22.35 -2.52
N SER A 15 -2.93 -22.90 -2.89
CA SER A 15 -3.01 -24.13 -3.68
C SER A 15 -2.68 -23.95 -5.16
N SER A 16 -2.72 -22.71 -5.66
CA SER A 16 -2.43 -22.42 -7.06
C SER A 16 -0.94 -22.62 -7.37
N LYS A 17 -0.65 -23.35 -8.44
CA LYS A 17 0.74 -23.54 -8.93
C LYS A 17 1.34 -22.27 -9.51
N GLN A 18 0.50 -21.35 -9.96
CA GLN A 18 0.93 -20.08 -10.55
C GLN A 18 0.24 -18.93 -9.81
N LYS A 19 1.05 -18.07 -9.19
CA LYS A 19 0.61 -16.83 -8.57
C LYS A 19 0.89 -15.68 -9.54
N LEU A 20 -0.15 -15.20 -10.21
CA LEU A 20 -0.04 -14.04 -11.10
C LEU A 20 -0.16 -12.75 -10.29
N LEU A 21 0.46 -11.67 -10.77
CA LEU A 21 0.45 -10.36 -10.11
C LEU A 21 -0.98 -9.86 -9.75
N PRO A 22 -1.99 -10.00 -10.64
CA PRO A 22 -3.38 -9.63 -10.29
C PRO A 22 -3.98 -10.50 -9.18
N MET A 23 -3.60 -11.78 -9.09
CA MET A 23 -4.05 -12.67 -8.01
C MET A 23 -3.46 -12.22 -6.67
N CYS A 24 -2.18 -11.87 -6.66
CA CYS A 24 -1.52 -11.33 -5.47
C CYS A 24 -2.19 -10.02 -5.04
N GLY A 25 -2.50 -9.11 -5.99
CA GLY A 25 -3.21 -7.86 -5.71
C GLY A 25 -4.61 -8.10 -5.12
N ALA A 26 -5.36 -9.06 -5.67
CA ALA A 26 -6.68 -9.44 -5.13
C ALA A 26 -6.57 -9.96 -3.69
N MET A 27 -5.58 -10.82 -3.42
CA MET A 27 -5.38 -11.40 -2.09
C MET A 27 -4.89 -10.36 -1.08
N MET A 28 -3.93 -9.51 -1.46
CA MET A 28 -3.48 -8.37 -0.64
C MET A 28 -4.64 -7.44 -0.29
N LYS A 29 -5.50 -7.10 -1.27
CA LYS A 29 -6.70 -6.30 -1.02
C LYS A 29 -7.64 -7.01 -0.05
N GLY A 30 -7.82 -8.32 -0.20
CA GLY A 30 -8.58 -9.15 0.73
C GLY A 30 -8.08 -9.02 2.17
N TYR A 31 -6.77 -9.10 2.38
CA TYR A 31 -6.17 -8.90 3.70
C TYR A 31 -6.37 -7.48 4.25
N VAL A 32 -6.09 -6.44 3.45
CA VAL A 32 -6.26 -5.03 3.87
C VAL A 32 -7.72 -4.72 4.20
N ASP A 33 -8.67 -5.14 3.37
CA ASP A 33 -10.11 -4.92 3.61
C ASP A 33 -10.61 -5.59 4.89
N ASN A 34 -9.90 -6.61 5.39
CA ASN A 34 -10.28 -7.41 6.56
C ASN A 34 -9.37 -7.18 7.77
N ASN A 35 -8.64 -6.06 7.81
CA ASN A 35 -7.74 -5.67 8.90
C ASN A 35 -6.68 -6.74 9.22
N LEU A 36 -6.10 -7.34 8.18
CA LEU A 36 -4.96 -8.26 8.27
C LEU A 36 -3.73 -7.65 7.55
N PRO A 37 -3.31 -6.42 7.88
CA PRO A 37 -2.27 -5.72 7.12
C PRO A 37 -0.92 -6.42 7.14
N GLU A 38 -0.58 -7.17 8.19
CA GLU A 38 0.67 -7.96 8.26
C GLU A 38 0.72 -8.99 7.15
N LYS A 39 -0.38 -9.74 6.93
CA LYS A 39 -0.46 -10.72 5.83
C LYS A 39 -0.35 -10.07 4.45
N ALA A 40 -0.88 -8.85 4.29
CA ALA A 40 -0.75 -8.10 3.05
C ALA A 40 0.71 -7.73 2.77
N ILE A 41 1.44 -7.30 3.80
CA ILE A 41 2.86 -6.95 3.72
C ILE A 41 3.71 -8.18 3.46
N ASP A 42 3.44 -9.30 4.15
CA ASP A 42 4.14 -10.56 3.94
C ASP A 42 3.99 -11.04 2.50
N LEU A 43 2.75 -11.01 1.97
CA LEU A 43 2.51 -11.37 0.57
C LEU A 43 3.18 -10.39 -0.40
N PHE A 44 3.20 -9.09 -0.10
CA PHE A 44 3.92 -8.12 -0.94
C PHE A 44 5.42 -8.46 -1.06
N ASN A 45 6.04 -8.92 0.03
CA ASN A 45 7.45 -9.30 0.03
C ASN A 45 7.74 -10.54 -0.84
N GLU A 46 6.73 -11.36 -1.17
CA GLU A 46 6.84 -12.47 -2.13
C GLU A 46 6.74 -12.02 -3.60
N ILE A 47 6.34 -10.76 -3.88
CA ILE A 47 6.10 -10.28 -5.24
C ILE A 47 7.39 -9.76 -5.87
N GLU A 48 7.77 -10.37 -7.00
CA GLU A 48 8.79 -9.81 -7.89
C GLU A 48 8.18 -8.74 -8.81
N ASN A 49 8.83 -7.57 -8.89
CA ASN A 49 8.42 -6.45 -9.74
C ASN A 49 6.95 -6.00 -9.53
N PRO A 50 6.59 -5.55 -8.31
CA PRO A 50 5.23 -5.08 -8.02
C PRO A 50 4.80 -3.90 -8.89
N ASP A 51 3.52 -3.85 -9.24
CA ASP A 51 2.91 -2.74 -9.97
C ASP A 51 2.31 -1.68 -9.02
N ASP A 52 1.72 -0.62 -9.59
CA ASP A 52 1.03 0.44 -8.87
C ASP A 52 -0.02 -0.08 -7.89
N VAL A 53 -0.77 -1.13 -8.26
CA VAL A 53 -1.84 -1.70 -7.43
C VAL A 53 -1.25 -2.38 -6.21
N ASN A 54 -0.21 -3.20 -6.37
CA ASN A 54 0.47 -3.85 -5.25
C ASN A 54 1.09 -2.82 -4.29
N MET A 55 1.70 -1.76 -4.83
CA MET A 55 2.29 -0.69 -4.03
C MET A 55 1.24 0.11 -3.25
N ILE A 56 0.11 0.44 -3.87
CA ILE A 56 -1.03 1.08 -3.19
C ILE A 56 -1.51 0.22 -2.01
N LEU A 57 -1.68 -1.08 -2.25
CA LEU A 57 -2.16 -2.01 -1.23
C LEU A 57 -1.15 -2.17 -0.08
N LEU A 58 0.15 -2.19 -0.38
CA LEU A 58 1.21 -2.15 0.64
C LEU A 58 1.08 -0.91 1.52
N PHE A 59 1.00 0.28 0.91
CA PHE A 59 0.91 1.54 1.66
C PHE A 59 -0.36 1.61 2.51
N ASN A 60 -1.50 1.15 2.00
CA ASN A 60 -2.73 1.03 2.78
C ASN A 60 -2.56 0.10 4.00
N GLY A 61 -1.88 -1.04 3.83
CA GLY A 61 -1.55 -1.94 4.93
C GLY A 61 -0.66 -1.28 5.98
N CYS A 62 0.42 -0.60 5.56
CA CYS A 62 1.27 0.17 6.46
C CYS A 62 0.50 1.26 7.22
N ALA A 63 -0.39 1.97 6.55
CA ALA A 63 -1.25 2.99 7.13
C ALA A 63 -2.24 2.43 8.18
N GLN A 64 -2.66 1.16 8.05
CA GLN A 64 -3.47 0.47 9.06
C GLN A 64 -2.64 0.09 10.29
N LEU A 65 -1.39 -0.34 10.11
CA LEU A 65 -0.50 -0.71 11.22
C LEU A 65 -0.11 0.46 12.11
N ARG A 66 0.23 1.61 11.51
CA ARG A 66 0.67 2.82 12.25
C ARG A 66 1.87 2.60 13.17
N THR A 67 2.76 1.69 12.78
CA THR A 67 3.97 1.36 13.55
C THR A 67 5.22 1.99 12.94
N LYS A 68 6.32 2.01 13.71
CA LYS A 68 7.61 2.50 13.22
C LYS A 68 8.18 1.58 12.13
N GLU A 69 7.99 0.28 12.27
CA GLU A 69 8.41 -0.73 11.30
C GLU A 69 7.70 -0.51 9.96
N ALA A 70 6.40 -0.21 10.00
CA ALA A 70 5.63 0.16 8.81
C ALA A 70 6.16 1.46 8.18
N LEU A 71 6.51 2.47 8.98
CA LEU A 71 7.12 3.70 8.47
C LEU A 71 8.45 3.45 7.76
N ASP A 72 9.33 2.65 8.37
CA ASP A 72 10.63 2.32 7.83
C ASP A 72 10.50 1.57 6.49
N LEU A 73 9.51 0.68 6.38
CA LEU A 73 9.16 0.02 5.13
C LEU A 73 8.66 1.01 4.07
N VAL A 74 7.72 1.89 4.42
CA VAL A 74 7.21 2.93 3.49
C VAL A 74 8.36 3.78 2.95
N LYS A 75 9.28 4.23 3.80
CA LYS A 75 10.47 5.02 3.41
C LYS A 75 11.44 4.23 2.54
N LYS A 76 11.64 2.94 2.85
CA LYS A 76 12.52 2.07 2.08
C LYS A 76 11.98 1.88 0.66
N ILE A 77 10.68 1.64 0.52
CA ILE A 77 10.03 1.45 -0.78
C ILE A 77 9.93 2.78 -1.54
N SER A 78 9.63 3.90 -0.86
CA SER A 78 9.50 5.21 -1.52
C SER A 78 10.79 5.69 -2.21
N LYS A 79 11.96 5.24 -1.73
CA LYS A 79 13.26 5.50 -2.35
C LYS A 79 13.53 4.66 -3.60
N GLN A 80 12.83 3.55 -3.77
CA GLN A 80 13.04 2.58 -4.86
C GLN A 80 12.02 2.75 -5.99
N ILE A 81 10.90 3.43 -5.75
CA ILE A 81 9.88 3.69 -6.77
C ILE A 81 10.39 4.70 -7.81
N PRO A 82 10.18 4.43 -9.12
CA PRO A 82 10.53 5.36 -10.19
C PRO A 82 9.85 6.72 -10.04
N LYS A 83 10.48 7.79 -10.55
CA LYS A 83 9.86 9.13 -10.51
C LYS A 83 8.53 9.21 -11.26
N SER A 84 8.33 8.39 -12.29
CA SER A 84 7.06 8.29 -13.04
C SER A 84 5.89 7.84 -12.17
N PHE A 85 6.16 7.11 -11.09
CA PHE A 85 5.16 6.56 -10.18
C PHE A 85 4.43 7.66 -9.39
N TYR A 86 5.11 8.77 -9.09
CA TYR A 86 4.50 9.95 -8.48
C TYR A 86 3.49 10.68 -9.37
N SER A 87 3.40 10.31 -10.66
CA SER A 87 2.34 10.79 -11.56
C SER A 87 1.02 10.06 -11.35
N ASN A 88 1.03 8.87 -10.72
CA ASN A 88 -0.18 8.16 -10.35
C ASN A 88 -0.78 8.78 -9.07
N PRO A 89 -1.94 9.45 -9.14
CA PRO A 89 -2.50 10.15 -7.99
C PRO A 89 -2.98 9.22 -6.88
N HIS A 90 -3.41 8.00 -7.22
CA HIS A 90 -3.87 7.03 -6.23
C HIS A 90 -2.70 6.51 -5.40
N LEU A 91 -1.61 6.17 -6.07
CA LEU A 91 -0.39 5.79 -5.41
C LEU A 91 0.16 6.93 -4.54
N LEU A 92 0.31 8.14 -5.09
CA LEU A 92 0.79 9.29 -4.33
C LEU A 92 -0.07 9.49 -3.08
N THR A 93 -1.39 9.44 -3.21
CA THR A 93 -2.32 9.58 -2.07
C THR A 93 -2.10 8.49 -1.02
N SER A 94 -1.96 7.22 -1.43
CA SER A 94 -1.72 6.11 -0.50
C SER A 94 -0.38 6.22 0.23
N LEU A 95 0.68 6.67 -0.47
CA LEU A 95 2.00 6.93 0.13
C LEU A 95 1.93 8.05 1.16
N LEU A 96 1.27 9.16 0.82
CA LEU A 96 1.06 10.27 1.75
C LEU A 96 0.30 9.80 3.00
N ASP A 97 -0.84 9.12 2.83
CA ASP A 97 -1.65 8.59 3.94
C ASP A 97 -0.84 7.67 4.85
N ALA A 98 -0.01 6.79 4.29
CA ALA A 98 0.87 5.92 5.05
C ALA A 98 1.96 6.68 5.82
N LEU A 99 2.61 7.67 5.19
CA LEU A 99 3.60 8.51 5.86
C LEU A 99 2.97 9.26 7.04
N MET A 100 1.80 9.85 6.86
CA MET A 100 1.12 10.62 7.91
C MET A 100 0.66 9.72 9.06
N LYS A 101 -0.02 8.61 8.77
CA LYS A 101 -0.54 7.71 9.81
C LYS A 101 0.55 6.96 10.57
N CYS A 102 1.71 6.75 9.96
CA CYS A 102 2.87 6.19 10.65
C CYS A 102 3.77 7.25 11.31
N GLY A 103 3.41 8.54 11.22
CA GLY A 103 3.99 9.62 12.02
C GLY A 103 5.05 10.50 11.32
N ASP A 104 5.31 10.34 10.03
CA ASP A 104 6.21 11.23 9.26
C ASP A 104 5.45 12.25 8.42
N VAL A 105 4.77 13.16 9.12
CA VAL A 105 3.97 14.23 8.52
C VAL A 105 4.84 15.18 7.70
N ALA A 106 6.05 15.53 8.19
CA ALA A 106 6.94 16.47 7.51
C ALA A 106 7.37 15.96 6.12
N HIS A 107 7.67 14.67 6.00
CA HIS A 107 7.98 14.07 4.70
C HIS A 107 6.75 14.05 3.79
N ALA A 108 5.57 13.71 4.32
CA ALA A 108 4.32 13.74 3.54
C ALA A 108 4.04 15.15 2.99
N GLU A 109 4.18 16.19 3.80
CA GLU A 109 4.01 17.59 3.38
C GLU A 109 4.99 17.97 2.27
N SER A 110 6.28 17.70 2.46
CA SER A 110 7.31 17.97 1.46
C SER A 110 7.02 17.29 0.12
N LEU A 111 6.57 16.03 0.16
CA LEU A 111 6.21 15.28 -1.02
C LEU A 111 4.94 15.84 -1.71
N PHE A 112 3.95 16.24 -0.92
CA PHE A 112 2.74 16.87 -1.43
C PHE A 112 3.04 18.20 -2.16
N TYR A 113 3.84 19.08 -1.55
CA TYR A 113 4.18 20.37 -2.14
C TYR A 113 5.09 20.26 -3.38
N SER A 114 5.93 19.23 -3.45
CA SER A 114 6.78 18.97 -4.62
C SER A 114 6.03 18.27 -5.77
N SER A 115 4.86 17.68 -5.50
CA SER A 115 4.05 17.02 -6.54
C SER A 115 3.34 18.02 -7.46
N LYS A 116 3.36 17.75 -8.77
CA LYS A 116 2.60 18.51 -9.78
C LYS A 116 1.09 18.20 -9.73
N HIS A 117 0.72 17.05 -9.18
CA HIS A 117 -0.65 16.58 -9.04
C HIS A 117 -1.18 16.90 -7.65
N LYS A 118 -1.49 18.17 -7.41
CA LYS A 118 -2.23 18.62 -6.22
C LYS A 118 -3.70 18.19 -6.34
N VAL A 119 -3.97 16.89 -6.25
CA VAL A 119 -5.33 16.36 -6.44
C VAL A 119 -6.15 16.59 -5.17
N LEU A 120 -7.41 17.01 -5.28
CA LEU A 120 -8.32 17.25 -4.15
C LEU A 120 -8.35 16.11 -3.11
N SER A 121 -8.12 14.86 -3.52
CA SER A 121 -8.05 13.69 -2.61
C SER A 121 -6.88 13.72 -1.62
N SER A 122 -5.79 14.43 -1.94
CA SER A 122 -4.61 14.53 -1.06
C SER A 122 -4.80 15.52 0.10
N TYR A 123 -5.68 16.52 -0.05
CA TYR A 123 -6.06 17.41 1.05
C TYR A 123 -6.79 16.65 2.17
N GLY A 124 -7.66 15.70 1.80
CA GLY A 124 -8.36 14.86 2.78
C GLY A 124 -7.44 13.89 3.53
N ALA A 125 -6.27 13.59 2.98
CA ALA A 125 -5.24 12.82 3.67
C ALA A 125 -4.47 13.71 4.67
N MET A 126 -4.13 14.96 4.30
CA MET A 126 -3.43 15.91 5.17
C MET A 126 -4.25 16.43 6.35
N MET A 127 -5.58 16.43 6.25
CA MET A 127 -6.48 16.95 7.28
C MET A 127 -6.96 15.90 8.31
N LYS A 128 -6.46 14.66 8.25
CA LYS A 128 -6.88 13.56 9.13
C LYS A 128 -5.89 13.25 10.24
#